data_AF-A0AAU6G9I3-F1
#
_entry.id   AF-A0AAU6G9I3-F1
#
_cell.length_a   1.000
_cell.length_b   1.000
_cell.length_c   1.000
_cell.angle_alpha   90.00
_cell.angle_beta   90.00
_cell.angle_gamma   90.00
#
_symmetry.space_group_name_H-M   'P 1'
#
loop_
_entity.id
_entity.type
_entity.pdbx_description
1 polymer ?
#
loop_
_entity_poly.entity_id
_entity_poly.type
_entity_poly.pdbx_seq_one_letter_code
_entity_poly.pdbx_strand_id
1 'polypeptide(L)'
;MQAAPVLPPKVNASLFRALKLVPGVRFIAGTEDALHRHGLGVQIVSGTRLPIRRTLVLGPKTYAYLGYRQQWHGAKDFTFVFARKVSGVVDHPGERPR
;
A
#
# COMPACT_ATOMS: atom_id res chain seq x y z
N MET A 1 -11.14 -13.91 -14.88
CA MET A 1 -11.86 -12.62 -14.98
C MET A 1 -11.35 -11.74 -13.85
N GLN A 2 -11.02 -10.46 -14.08
CA GLN A 2 -10.58 -9.58 -12.99
C GLN A 2 -11.75 -9.37 -12.03
N ALA A 3 -11.61 -9.80 -10.77
CA ALA A 3 -12.56 -9.45 -9.71
C ALA A 3 -12.73 -7.93 -9.69
N ALA A 4 -13.98 -7.46 -9.72
CA ALA A 4 -14.27 -6.04 -9.65
C ALA A 4 -13.55 -5.44 -8.42
N PRO A 5 -12.90 -4.27 -8.55
CA PRO A 5 -12.21 -3.67 -7.43
C PRO A 5 -13.20 -3.47 -6.27
N VAL A 6 -12.87 -4.04 -5.11
CA VAL A 6 -13.71 -3.98 -3.89
C VAL A 6 -14.12 -2.55 -3.53
N LEU A 7 -13.27 -1.57 -3.87
CA LEU A 7 -13.56 -0.14 -3.73
C LEU A 7 -13.68 0.53 -5.10
N PRO A 8 -14.77 1.27 -5.37
CA PRO A 8 -14.89 2.07 -6.59
C PRO A 8 -13.74 3.08 -6.74
N PRO A 9 -13.28 3.39 -7.97
CA PRO A 9 -12.16 4.30 -8.18
C PRO A 9 -12.30 5.68 -7.53
N LYS A 10 -13.53 6.23 -7.49
CA LYS A 10 -13.81 7.52 -6.84
C LYS A 10 -13.58 7.47 -5.32
N VAL A 11 -13.87 6.33 -4.68
CA VAL A 11 -13.61 6.12 -3.25
C VAL A 11 -12.11 6.06 -2.99
N ASN A 12 -11.35 5.33 -3.80
CA ASN A 12 -9.88 5.28 -3.71
C ASN A 12 -9.26 6.68 -3.84
N ALA A 13 -9.74 7.50 -4.78
CA ALA A 13 -9.26 8.87 -4.95
C ALA A 13 -9.56 9.75 -3.71
N SER A 14 -10.72 9.59 -3.09
CA SER A 14 -11.06 10.30 -1.84
C SER A 14 -10.20 9.84 -0.67
N LEU A 15 -9.92 8.54 -0.53
CA LEU A 15 -8.99 8.03 0.48
C LEU A 15 -7.58 8.57 0.27
N PHE A 16 -7.09 8.62 -0.98
CA PHE A 16 -5.81 9.23 -1.30
C PHE A 16 -5.75 10.71 -0.90
N ARG A 17 -6.82 11.47 -1.16
CA ARG A 17 -6.92 12.87 -0.71
C ARG A 17 -6.93 12.97 0.82
N ALA A 18 -7.62 12.08 1.51
CA ALA A 18 -7.62 12.06 2.97
C ALA A 18 -6.22 11.75 3.55
N LEU A 19 -5.47 10.83 2.94
CA LEU A 19 -4.10 10.50 3.35
C LEU A 19 -3.16 11.72 3.26
N LYS A 20 -3.40 12.67 2.35
CA LYS A 20 -2.63 13.92 2.26
C LYS A 20 -2.82 14.84 3.48
N LEU A 21 -3.93 14.69 4.20
CA LEU A 21 -4.26 15.50 5.36
C LEU A 21 -3.65 14.94 6.65
N VAL A 22 -3.15 13.70 6.63
CA VAL A 22 -2.60 13.05 7.81
C VAL A 22 -1.19 13.62 8.10
N PRO A 23 -0.95 14.22 9.28
CA PRO A 23 0.36 14.75 9.64
C PRO A 23 1.44 13.66 9.59
N GLY A 24 2.61 14.02 9.06
CA GLY A 24 3.76 13.11 8.95
C GLY A 24 3.73 12.14 7.77
N VAL A 25 2.67 12.13 6.96
CA VAL A 25 2.65 11.41 5.68
C VAL A 25 3.58 12.09 4.66
N ARG A 26 4.36 11.27 3.95
CA ARG A 26 5.22 11.71 2.84
C ARG A 26 4.86 10.95 1.56
N PHE A 27 4.84 11.64 0.43
CA PHE A 27 4.59 11.02 -0.88
C PHE A 27 5.92 10.71 -1.58
N ILE A 28 6.08 9.47 -2.02
CA ILE A 28 7.32 8.97 -2.65
C ILE A 28 6.99 8.51 -4.07
N ALA A 29 7.49 9.24 -5.07
CA ALA A 29 7.31 8.87 -6.47
C ALA A 29 8.06 7.58 -6.80
N GLY A 30 7.55 6.82 -7.78
CA GLY A 30 8.24 5.64 -8.32
C GLY A 30 8.35 4.46 -7.35
N THR A 31 7.54 4.42 -6.28
CA THR A 31 7.58 3.32 -5.31
C THR A 31 7.06 2.04 -5.96
N GLU A 32 7.72 0.93 -5.70
CA GLU A 32 7.43 -0.37 -6.32
C GLU A 32 6.94 -1.40 -5.29
N ASP A 33 5.97 -2.24 -5.68
CA ASP A 33 5.53 -3.39 -4.88
C ASP A 33 6.33 -4.66 -5.21
N ALA A 34 5.99 -5.80 -4.58
CA ALA A 34 6.71 -7.07 -4.80
C ALA A 34 6.45 -7.70 -6.18
N LEU A 35 5.52 -7.17 -6.97
CA LEU A 35 5.24 -7.61 -8.35
C LEU A 35 5.84 -6.63 -9.37
N HIS A 36 6.78 -5.79 -8.94
CA HIS A 36 7.45 -4.81 -9.78
C HIS A 36 6.52 -3.77 -10.42
N ARG A 37 5.37 -3.49 -9.78
CA ARG A 37 4.43 -2.47 -10.27
C ARG A 37 4.80 -1.12 -9.66
N HIS A 38 5.09 -0.14 -10.52
CA HIS A 38 5.35 1.23 -10.10
C HIS A 38 4.05 1.95 -9.70
N GLY A 39 4.09 2.60 -8.54
CA GLY A 39 2.98 3.32 -7.95
C GLY A 39 3.39 4.56 -7.17
N LEU A 40 2.37 5.22 -6.63
CA LEU A 40 2.49 6.33 -5.71
C LEU A 40 2.73 5.78 -4.31
N GLY A 41 3.89 6.08 -3.74
CA GLY A 41 4.23 5.73 -2.36
C GLY A 41 3.58 6.69 -1.39
N VAL A 42 2.90 6.17 -0.37
CA VAL A 42 2.42 6.93 0.79
C VAL A 42 3.13 6.41 2.03
N GLN A 43 4.13 7.16 2.49
CA GLN A 43 5.00 6.77 3.59
C GLN A 43 4.57 7.40 4.91
N ILE A 44 4.54 6.59 5.96
CA ILE A 44 4.45 7.01 7.36
C ILE A 44 5.66 6.45 8.10
N VAL A 45 6.29 7.28 8.91
CA VAL A 45 7.36 6.86 9.82
C VAL A 45 6.80 6.79 11.23
N SER A 46 7.06 5.69 11.92
CA SER A 46 6.59 5.46 13.30
C SER A 46 7.70 4.89 14.17
N GLY A 47 7.62 5.11 15.47
CA GLY A 47 8.65 4.69 16.43
C GLY A 47 9.66 5.81 16.68
N THR A 48 10.03 6.00 17.95
CA THR A 48 10.93 7.08 18.39
C THR A 48 12.39 6.64 18.43
N ARG A 49 12.66 5.43 18.94
CA ARG A 49 14.03 4.90 19.10
C ARG A 49 14.49 4.01 17.95
N LEU A 50 13.56 3.30 17.31
CA LEU A 50 13.78 2.44 16.15
C LEU A 50 12.72 2.79 15.10
N PRO A 51 13.01 3.74 14.20
CA PRO A 51 12.04 4.22 13.24
C PRO A 51 11.73 3.14 12.19
N ILE A 52 10.45 2.81 12.07
CA ILE A 52 9.91 1.92 11.04
C ILE A 52 9.25 2.80 9.98
N ARG A 53 9.70 2.65 8.73
CA ARG A 53 9.07 3.32 7.58
C ARG A 53 8.10 2.35 6.93
N ARG A 54 6.81 2.70 6.92
CA ARG A 54 5.78 1.95 6.19
C ARG A 54 5.34 2.76 4.99
N THR A 55 5.43 2.17 3.81
CA THR A 55 5.03 2.83 2.55
C THR A 55 3.95 1.99 1.87
N LEU A 56 2.74 2.54 1.76
CA LEU A 56 1.71 1.97 0.88
C LEU A 56 2.07 2.27 -0.58
N VAL A 57 1.82 1.33 -1.48
CA VAL A 57 2.00 1.50 -2.92
C VAL A 57 0.62 1.57 -3.56
N LEU A 58 0.29 2.70 -4.16
CA LEU A 58 -1.02 2.93 -4.80
C LEU A 58 -0.87 3.04 -6.32
N GLY A 59 -1.84 2.51 -7.06
CA GLY A 59 -1.87 2.62 -8.51
C GLY A 59 -1.98 4.09 -8.95
N PRO A 60 -1.15 4.56 -9.90
CA PRO A 60 -1.05 5.99 -10.21
C PRO A 60 -2.31 6.57 -10.86
N LYS A 61 -3.11 5.73 -11.54
CA LYS A 61 -4.34 6.15 -12.23
C LYS A 61 -5.60 5.96 -11.38
N THR A 62 -5.66 4.87 -10.61
CA THR A 62 -6.88 4.44 -9.91
C THR A 62 -6.81 4.63 -8.40
N TYR A 63 -5.63 4.98 -7.88
CA TYR A 63 -5.32 5.02 -6.44
C TYR A 63 -5.60 3.70 -5.70
N ALA A 64 -5.78 2.60 -6.44
CA ALA A 64 -6.02 1.29 -5.85
C ALA A 64 -4.76 0.79 -5.14
N TYR A 65 -4.94 0.16 -3.98
CA TYR A 65 -3.84 -0.46 -3.26
C TYR A 65 -3.16 -1.57 -4.07
N LEU A 66 -1.85 -1.46 -4.28
CA LEU A 66 -1.02 -2.46 -4.98
C LEU A 66 -0.23 -3.32 -4.01
N GLY A 67 0.23 -2.76 -2.90
CA GLY A 67 1.08 -3.45 -1.95
C GLY A 67 1.64 -2.51 -0.89
N TYR A 68 2.58 -3.01 -0.10
CA TYR A 68 3.26 -2.19 0.91
C TYR A 68 4.72 -2.58 1.08
N ARG A 69 5.51 -1.60 1.52
CA ARG A 69 6.91 -1.76 1.92
C ARG A 69 7.01 -1.45 3.40
N GLN A 70 7.73 -2.27 4.15
CA GLN A 70 8.09 -1.97 5.53
C GLN A 70 9.60 -2.04 5.67
N GLN A 71 10.21 -0.90 5.92
CA GLN A 71 11.64 -0.75 6.08
C GLN A 71 11.94 -0.55 7.56
N TRP A 72 12.89 -1.32 8.06
CA TRP A 72 13.41 -1.20 9.41
C TRP A 72 14.85 -0.71 9.33
N HIS A 73 15.15 0.31 10.13
CA HIS A 73 16.52 0.78 10.32
C HIS A 73 16.92 0.52 11.78
N GLY A 74 17.93 -0.32 11.96
CA GLY A 74 18.38 -0.79 13.27
C GLY A 74 19.83 -1.28 13.18
N ALA A 75 20.20 -2.30 13.97
CA ALA A 75 21.54 -2.90 13.87
C ALA A 75 21.79 -3.58 12.50
N LYS A 76 20.73 -4.04 11.84
CA LYS A 76 20.74 -4.49 10.45
C LYS A 76 19.50 -3.93 9.75
N ASP A 77 19.71 -3.34 8.58
CA ASP A 77 18.63 -2.87 7.74
C ASP A 77 17.94 -4.05 7.06
N PHE A 78 16.60 -4.05 7.08
CA PHE A 78 15.83 -5.00 6.31
C PHE A 78 14.56 -4.34 5.76
N THR A 79 14.10 -4.84 4.62
CA THR A 79 12.86 -4.39 3.99
C THR A 79 12.00 -5.59 3.64
N PHE A 80 10.76 -5.57 4.12
CA PHE A 80 9.73 -6.43 3.56
C PHE A 80 8.98 -5.68 2.46
N VAL A 81 8.77 -6.36 1.34
CA VAL A 81 7.97 -5.85 0.22
C VAL A 81 6.88 -6.86 -0.06
N PHE A 82 5.63 -6.37 -0.13
CA PHE A 82 4.47 -7.19 -0.40
C PHE A 82 3.71 -6.63 -1.59
N ALA A 83 3.05 -7.51 -2.32
CA ALA A 83 2.14 -7.15 -3.38
C ALA A 83 0.81 -7.88 -3.19
N ARG A 84 -0.27 -7.15 -3.44
CA ARG A 84 -1.61 -7.72 -3.57
C ARG A 84 -1.71 -8.38 -4.94
N LYS A 85 -1.78 -9.71 -4.95
CA LYS A 85 -2.00 -10.52 -6.15
C LYS A 85 -3.48 -10.56 -6.54
N VAL A 86 -4.36 -10.79 -5.57
CA VAL A 86 -5.81 -10.87 -5.76
C VAL A 86 -6.53 -10.29 -4.54
N SER A 87 -7.74 -9.80 -4.73
CA SER A 87 -8.67 -9.40 -3.67
C SER A 87 -10.09 -9.55 -4.17
N GLY A 88 -11.00 -9.91 -3.28
CA GLY A 88 -12.44 -10.01 -3.56
C GLY A 88 -13.22 -10.29 -2.28
N VAL A 89 -14.53 -10.17 -2.37
CA VAL A 89 -15.44 -10.65 -1.32
C VAL A 89 -15.48 -12.17 -1.40
N VAL A 90 -15.48 -12.83 -0.25
CA VAL A 90 -15.59 -14.28 -0.11
C VAL A 90 -16.75 -14.61 0.82
N ASP A 91 -17.32 -15.80 0.67
CA ASP A 91 -18.50 -16.20 1.43
C ASP A 91 -18.10 -16.80 2.80
N HIS A 92 -16.90 -17.38 2.87
CA HIS A 92 -16.41 -18.08 4.06
C HIS A 92 -14.96 -17.71 4.44
N PRO A 93 -14.62 -17.67 5.75
CA PRO A 93 -13.24 -17.50 6.19
C PRO A 93 -12.31 -18.57 5.60
N GLY A 94 -11.17 -18.15 5.04
CA GLY A 94 -10.18 -19.04 4.44
C GLY A 94 -10.38 -19.33 2.94
N GLU A 95 -11.53 -18.95 2.37
CA GLU A 95 -11.74 -19.00 0.92
C GLU A 95 -10.82 -18.00 0.21
N ARG A 96 -10.30 -18.40 -0.96
CA ARG A 96 -9.48 -17.52 -1.79
C ARG A 96 -10.36 -16.80 -2.82
N PRO A 97 -10.24 -15.47 -2.95
CA PRO A 97 -10.86 -14.76 -4.05
C PRO A 97 -10.40 -15.34 -5.40
N ARG A 98 -11.36 -15.60 -6.30
CA ARG A 98 -11.11 -16.08 -7.66
C ARG A 98 -10.59 -15.00 -8.60
#